data_AF-A0A7S4QHY5-F1
#
_entry.id   AF-A0A7S4QHY5-F1
#
_cell.length_a   1.000
_cell.length_b   1.000
_cell.length_c   1.000
_cell.angle_alpha   90.00
_cell.angle_beta   90.00
_cell.angle_gamma   90.00
#
_symmetry.space_group_name_H-M   'P 1'
#
loop_
_entity.id
_entity.type
_entity.pdbx_description
1 polymer ?
#
loop_
_entity_poly.entity_id
_entity_poly.type
_entity_poly.pdbx_seq_one_letter_code
_entity_poly.pdbx_strand_id
1 'polypeptide(L)'
;MIQWQRDIWIDAIILTRIFVHAYFFCALSLFNFDDRYRIYRDGILEEEVTDVTDIWPEDSVAFLIGCSFSFDEALTKGGIPLRSVEQNKCVPMYKTNLKCRSSGSLGGNVVVSMRPVKALDVSKMVEITSKFPHAHGSPICIGCPDAIGIQDVNKPDYGDAVEIKSDEVPVFHACGVTPQNIITESKVSFAITHSPGHMFIADLPSDTVF
;
A
#
# COMPACT_ATOMS: atom_id res chain seq x y z
N MET A 1 -32.86 -6.61 5.63
CA MET A 1 -31.80 -7.10 6.54
C MET A 1 -30.49 -6.90 5.81
N ILE A 2 -29.69 -5.91 6.22
CA ILE A 2 -28.44 -5.56 5.56
C ILE A 2 -27.33 -6.40 6.19
N GLN A 3 -26.82 -7.35 5.41
CA GLN A 3 -25.72 -8.22 5.81
C GLN A 3 -24.41 -7.50 5.49
N TRP A 4 -23.75 -6.97 6.52
CA TRP A 4 -22.39 -6.42 6.42
C TRP A 4 -21.41 -7.58 6.19
N GLN A 5 -21.16 -7.92 4.93
CA GLN A 5 -20.12 -8.87 4.56
C GLN A 5 -18.76 -8.20 4.74
N ARG A 6 -17.96 -8.75 5.65
CA ARG A 6 -16.57 -8.39 5.96
C ARG A 6 -15.63 -8.86 4.84
N ASP A 7 -15.87 -8.40 3.63
CA ASP A 7 -14.98 -8.63 2.51
C ASP A 7 -14.11 -7.37 2.37
N ILE A 8 -12.91 -7.40 2.95
CA ILE A 8 -11.87 -6.41 2.64
C ILE A 8 -11.44 -6.74 1.20
N TRP A 9 -11.91 -5.91 0.27
CA TRP A 9 -11.60 -6.01 -1.15
C TRP A 9 -10.12 -5.70 -1.34
N ILE A 10 -9.38 -6.70 -1.84
CA ILE A 10 -8.06 -6.51 -2.43
C ILE A 10 -8.32 -5.90 -3.80
N ASP A 11 -8.59 -4.59 -3.84
CA ASP A 11 -8.74 -3.85 -5.08
C ASP A 11 -7.34 -3.56 -5.64
N ALA A 12 -6.82 -4.53 -6.39
CA ALA A 12 -5.97 -4.37 -7.58
C ALA A 12 -5.24 -5.69 -7.91
N ILE A 13 -5.98 -6.78 -8.11
CA ILE A 13 -5.55 -7.80 -9.06
C ILE A 13 -6.77 -8.18 -9.91
N ILE A 14 -6.82 -7.66 -11.13
CA ILE A 14 -7.66 -8.21 -12.19
C ILE A 14 -7.14 -9.63 -12.46
N LEU A 15 -7.68 -10.62 -11.75
CA LEU A 15 -7.59 -12.04 -12.06
C LEU A 15 -8.87 -12.47 -12.79
N THR A 16 -9.19 -11.84 -13.91
CA THR A 16 -10.12 -12.46 -14.86
C THR A 16 -9.32 -13.21 -15.90
N ARG A 17 -9.06 -14.48 -15.55
CA ARG A 17 -8.38 -15.54 -16.31
C ARG A 17 -6.88 -15.32 -16.50
N ILE A 18 -6.04 -16.18 -15.92
CA ILE A 18 -5.12 -17.08 -16.63
C ILE A 18 -4.74 -18.22 -15.66
N PHE A 19 -4.51 -19.38 -16.27
CA PHE A 19 -4.18 -20.67 -15.70
C PHE A 19 -2.95 -20.68 -14.80
N VAL A 20 -3.07 -21.43 -13.69
CA VAL A 20 -2.01 -22.11 -12.94
C VAL A 20 -0.69 -22.27 -13.73
N HIS A 21 0.35 -21.54 -13.32
CA HIS A 21 1.72 -21.98 -13.00
C HIS A 21 2.52 -20.74 -12.54
N ALA A 22 3.02 -20.77 -11.30
CA ALA A 22 3.92 -19.82 -10.63
C ALA A 22 3.98 -18.37 -11.20
N TYR A 23 3.23 -17.44 -10.61
CA TYR A 23 3.23 -16.03 -11.03
C TYR A 23 4.25 -15.20 -10.25
N PHE A 24 5.16 -14.58 -11.01
CA PHE A 24 6.10 -13.56 -10.58
C PHE A 24 5.37 -12.23 -10.36
N PHE A 25 5.76 -11.50 -9.31
CA PHE A 25 5.12 -10.24 -8.92
C PHE A 25 6.04 -9.08 -9.27
N CYS A 26 5.57 -8.10 -10.04
CA CYS A 26 6.31 -6.88 -10.29
C CYS A 26 5.46 -5.63 -10.29
N ALA A 27 5.94 -4.56 -9.64
CA ALA A 27 5.46 -3.20 -9.82
C ALA A 27 6.55 -2.37 -10.52
N LEU A 28 6.35 -2.09 -11.82
CA LEU A 28 7.32 -1.39 -12.69
C LEU A 28 7.06 0.12 -12.74
N SER A 29 8.14 0.90 -12.85
CA SER A 29 8.21 2.09 -13.70
C SER A 29 9.05 1.78 -14.93
N LEU A 30 8.80 2.44 -16.05
CA LEU A 30 9.70 2.48 -17.20
C LEU A 30 9.78 3.95 -17.61
N PHE A 31 10.97 4.54 -17.45
CA PHE A 31 11.40 5.86 -17.91
C PHE A 31 10.98 7.08 -17.05
N ASN A 32 11.71 7.38 -15.96
CA ASN A 32 12.06 8.76 -15.58
C ASN A 32 13.28 8.88 -14.62
N PHE A 33 13.85 10.09 -14.56
CA PHE A 33 15.07 10.44 -13.82
C PHE A 33 14.94 10.11 -12.30
N ASP A 34 15.78 9.19 -11.82
CA ASP A 34 15.82 8.62 -10.45
C ASP A 34 14.83 7.47 -10.18
N ASP A 35 14.52 6.66 -11.21
CA ASP A 35 13.91 5.34 -11.01
C ASP A 35 14.83 4.44 -10.15
N ARG A 36 14.25 3.80 -9.12
CA ARG A 36 14.94 2.80 -8.31
C ARG A 36 14.07 1.57 -8.14
N TYR A 37 14.70 0.41 -8.28
CA TYR A 37 14.06 -0.88 -8.23
C TYR A 37 14.74 -1.76 -7.19
N ARG A 38 13.95 -2.57 -6.50
CA ARG A 38 14.38 -3.58 -5.55
C ARG A 38 14.22 -4.96 -6.16
N ILE A 39 15.29 -5.74 -6.08
CA ILE A 39 15.33 -7.11 -6.55
C ILE A 39 15.19 -8.03 -5.35
N TYR A 40 14.24 -8.95 -5.43
CA TYR A 40 14.01 -9.97 -4.43
C TYR A 40 14.34 -11.35 -5.00
N ARG A 41 15.03 -12.19 -4.22
CA ARG A 41 15.22 -13.63 -4.48
C ARG A 41 14.82 -14.43 -3.27
N ASP A 42 13.97 -15.45 -3.47
CA ASP A 42 13.41 -16.28 -2.40
C ASP A 42 12.82 -15.45 -1.23
N GLY A 43 12.20 -14.32 -1.57
CA GLY A 43 11.61 -13.34 -0.63
C GLY A 43 12.60 -12.41 0.07
N ILE A 44 13.90 -12.51 -0.21
CA ILE A 44 14.97 -11.69 0.39
C ILE A 44 15.30 -10.54 -0.56
N LEU A 45 15.33 -9.32 -0.04
CA LEU A 45 15.85 -8.16 -0.77
C LEU A 45 17.35 -8.36 -1.02
N GLU A 46 17.74 -8.50 -2.27
CA GLU A 46 19.13 -8.74 -2.68
C GLU A 46 19.87 -7.42 -2.93
N GLU A 47 19.30 -6.55 -3.76
CA GLU A 47 19.91 -5.28 -4.12
C GLU A 47 18.87 -4.24 -4.58
N GLU A 48 19.33 -2.99 -4.65
CA GLU A 48 18.58 -1.87 -5.21
C GLU A 48 19.36 -1.30 -6.40
N VAL A 49 18.70 -1.19 -7.56
CA VAL A 49 19.30 -0.80 -8.84
C VAL A 49 18.48 0.29 -9.52
N THR A 50 19.06 1.00 -10.48
CA THR A 50 18.37 2.06 -11.25
C THR A 50 17.90 1.59 -12.62
N ASP A 51 18.26 0.37 -13.02
CA ASP A 51 17.86 -0.25 -14.29
C ASP A 51 17.70 -1.75 -14.06
N VAL A 52 16.63 -2.32 -14.62
CA VAL A 52 16.29 -3.74 -14.50
C VAL A 52 16.23 -4.44 -15.86
N THR A 53 16.55 -3.75 -16.95
CA THR A 53 16.39 -4.24 -18.32
C THR A 53 17.13 -5.56 -18.55
N ASP A 54 18.37 -5.67 -18.07
CA ASP A 54 19.23 -6.85 -18.30
C ASP A 54 18.87 -8.06 -17.42
N ILE A 55 18.12 -7.83 -16.34
CA ILE A 55 17.75 -8.87 -15.37
C ILE A 55 16.28 -9.26 -15.46
N TRP A 56 15.54 -8.64 -16.38
CA TRP A 56 14.11 -8.85 -16.56
C TRP A 56 13.84 -10.17 -17.32
N PRO A 57 13.22 -11.18 -16.69
CA PRO A 57 12.92 -12.44 -17.38
C PRO A 57 11.91 -12.26 -18.51
N GLU A 58 12.08 -12.99 -19.62
CA GLU A 58 11.22 -12.89 -20.82
C GLU A 58 9.74 -13.21 -20.55
N ASP A 59 9.45 -14.09 -19.59
CA ASP A 59 8.10 -14.53 -19.21
C ASP A 59 7.48 -13.74 -18.06
N SER A 60 8.08 -12.61 -17.69
CA SER A 60 7.61 -11.77 -16.59
C SER A 60 6.28 -11.09 -16.88
N VAL A 61 5.51 -10.88 -15.81
CA VAL A 61 4.27 -10.10 -15.82
C VAL A 61 4.41 -8.89 -14.91
N ALA A 62 3.97 -7.74 -15.39
CA ALA A 62 3.99 -6.48 -14.65
C ALA A 62 2.59 -6.11 -14.14
N PHE A 63 2.53 -5.65 -12.89
CA PHE A 63 1.33 -5.18 -12.21
C PHE A 63 1.54 -3.74 -11.74
N LEU A 64 0.78 -2.80 -12.29
CA LEU A 64 0.72 -1.44 -11.76
C LEU A 64 -0.34 -1.40 -10.65
N ILE A 65 0.08 -1.02 -9.44
CA ILE A 65 -0.76 -1.03 -8.24
C ILE A 65 -0.90 0.41 -7.75
N GLY A 66 -2.14 0.83 -7.48
CA GLY A 66 -2.46 2.18 -7.05
C GLY A 66 -1.73 2.61 -5.76
N CYS A 67 -1.43 3.90 -5.67
CA CYS A 67 -0.76 4.52 -4.52
C CYS A 67 -1.66 5.53 -3.81
N SER A 68 -1.27 5.99 -2.61
CA SER A 68 -2.10 6.85 -1.75
C SER A 68 -2.21 8.29 -2.22
N PHE A 69 -1.36 8.73 -3.14
CA PHE A 69 -1.25 10.14 -3.54
C PHE A 69 -2.59 10.73 -4.01
N SER A 70 -3.42 9.95 -4.70
CA SER A 70 -4.72 10.43 -5.18
C SER A 70 -5.69 10.83 -4.06
N PHE A 71 -5.73 10.09 -2.95
CA PHE A 71 -6.61 10.47 -1.84
C PHE A 71 -5.92 11.40 -0.84
N ASP A 72 -4.58 11.42 -0.77
CA ASP A 72 -3.81 12.39 0.02
C ASP A 72 -4.08 13.83 -0.47
N GLU A 73 -4.14 14.02 -1.80
CA GLU A 73 -4.58 15.28 -2.40
C GLU A 73 -6.05 15.60 -2.04
N ALA A 74 -6.94 14.61 -2.14
CA ALA A 74 -8.36 14.79 -1.82
C ALA A 74 -8.59 15.14 -0.34
N LEU A 75 -7.84 14.54 0.59
CA LEU A 75 -7.84 14.86 2.01
C LEU A 75 -7.39 16.31 2.23
N THR A 76 -6.29 16.70 1.61
CA THR A 76 -5.74 18.06 1.71
C THR A 76 -6.72 19.09 1.17
N LYS A 77 -7.31 18.86 -0.02
CA LYS A 77 -8.38 19.69 -0.59
C LYS A 77 -9.63 19.72 0.30
N GLY A 78 -9.92 18.62 0.99
CA GLY A 78 -10.93 18.49 2.01
C GLY A 78 -10.57 19.17 3.34
N GLY A 79 -9.42 19.83 3.46
CA GLY A 79 -8.99 20.50 4.70
C GLY A 79 -8.53 19.55 5.80
N ILE A 80 -8.22 18.30 5.48
CA ILE A 80 -7.62 17.33 6.40
C ILE A 80 -6.11 17.30 6.13
N PRO A 81 -5.28 17.86 7.02
CA PRO A 81 -3.84 17.93 6.80
C PRO A 81 -3.18 16.54 6.92
N LEU A 82 -2.05 16.38 6.25
CA LEU A 82 -1.25 15.16 6.27
C LEU A 82 0.00 15.35 7.13
N ARG A 83 0.00 14.75 8.32
CA ARG A 83 1.07 14.93 9.30
C ARG A 83 2.45 14.56 8.79
N SER A 84 2.56 13.48 8.01
CA SER A 84 3.83 13.04 7.41
C SER A 84 4.41 14.11 6.49
N VAL A 85 3.57 14.80 5.72
CA VAL A 85 3.97 15.91 4.85
C VAL A 85 4.41 17.11 5.68
N GLU A 86 3.64 17.50 6.70
CA GLU A 86 4.00 18.60 7.61
C GLU A 86 5.34 18.38 8.31
N GLN A 87 5.68 17.12 8.62
CA GLN A 87 6.93 16.75 9.29
C GLN A 87 8.05 16.34 8.33
N ASN A 88 7.84 16.42 7.00
CA ASN A 88 8.79 15.95 5.99
C ASN A 88 9.28 14.50 6.24
N LYS A 89 8.33 13.60 6.44
CA LYS A 89 8.54 12.19 6.83
C LYS A 89 7.83 11.24 5.86
N CYS A 90 8.37 10.04 5.72
CA CYS A 90 7.66 8.96 5.06
C CYS A 90 6.47 8.53 5.92
N VAL A 91 5.32 8.25 5.29
CA VAL A 91 4.11 7.81 6.01
C VAL A 91 4.40 6.53 6.81
N PRO A 92 4.02 6.45 8.08
CA PRO A 92 4.24 5.25 8.87
C PRO A 92 3.33 4.13 8.40
N MET A 93 3.92 2.94 8.22
CA MET A 93 3.22 1.74 7.78
C MET A 93 3.52 0.57 8.71
N TYR A 94 2.53 -0.30 8.88
CA TYR A 94 2.55 -1.37 9.88
C TYR A 94 2.07 -2.68 9.29
N LYS A 95 2.74 -3.76 9.62
CA LYS A 95 2.27 -5.12 9.40
C LYS A 95 1.16 -5.40 10.40
N THR A 96 0.02 -5.83 9.90
CA THR A 96 -1.12 -6.19 10.74
C THR A 96 -1.14 -7.69 11.03
N ASN A 97 -2.06 -8.11 11.91
CA ASN A 97 -2.45 -9.52 12.05
C ASN A 97 -3.61 -9.91 11.10
N LEU A 98 -4.02 -9.02 10.18
CA LEU A 98 -5.10 -9.26 9.24
C LEU A 98 -4.55 -9.99 8.02
N LYS A 99 -5.04 -11.21 7.77
CA LYS A 99 -4.61 -12.00 6.62
C LYS A 99 -5.23 -11.51 5.32
N CYS A 100 -4.42 -11.38 4.27
CA CYS A 100 -4.91 -11.32 2.91
C CYS A 100 -5.59 -12.65 2.55
N ARG A 101 -6.55 -12.59 1.62
CA ARG A 101 -7.06 -13.81 0.97
C ARG A 101 -5.93 -14.41 0.14
N SER A 102 -5.56 -15.66 0.45
CA SER A 102 -4.49 -16.36 -0.27
C SER A 102 -4.88 -16.69 -1.71
N SER A 103 -3.89 -16.71 -2.60
CA SER A 103 -4.01 -17.14 -4.00
C SER A 103 -2.80 -17.95 -4.40
N GLY A 104 -2.98 -19.26 -4.64
CA GLY A 104 -1.86 -20.17 -4.88
C GLY A 104 -0.88 -20.19 -3.70
N SER A 105 0.41 -20.02 -3.99
CA SER A 105 1.47 -19.92 -2.98
C SER A 105 1.56 -18.54 -2.32
N LEU A 106 0.83 -17.54 -2.82
CA LEU A 106 0.87 -16.19 -2.28
C LEU A 106 -0.07 -16.06 -1.08
N GLY A 107 0.51 -15.70 0.07
CA GLY A 107 -0.19 -15.44 1.31
C GLY A 107 0.63 -14.53 2.22
N GLY A 108 -0.08 -13.77 3.04
CA GLY A 108 0.55 -12.94 4.05
C GLY A 108 -0.44 -11.99 4.71
N ASN A 109 0.08 -11.10 5.53
CA ASN A 109 -0.74 -10.09 6.20
C ASN A 109 -0.82 -8.78 5.41
N VAL A 110 -1.96 -8.10 5.57
CA VAL A 110 -2.18 -6.74 5.09
C VAL A 110 -1.21 -5.80 5.79
N VAL A 111 -0.58 -4.91 5.02
CA VAL A 111 0.15 -3.76 5.55
C VAL A 111 -0.78 -2.56 5.49
N VAL A 112 -0.81 -1.78 6.57
CA VAL A 112 -1.60 -0.55 6.65
C VAL A 112 -0.72 0.69 6.72
N SER A 113 -1.20 1.80 6.18
CA SER A 113 -0.61 3.13 6.42
C SER A 113 -1.46 3.89 7.45
N MET A 114 -0.81 4.63 8.36
CA MET A 114 -1.48 5.37 9.42
C MET A 114 -1.39 6.87 9.21
N ARG A 115 -2.52 7.57 9.36
CA ARG A 115 -2.59 9.03 9.43
C ARG A 115 -3.29 9.43 10.73
N PRO A 116 -2.71 10.34 11.54
CA PRO A 116 -3.43 10.95 12.64
C PRO A 116 -4.45 11.94 12.08
N VAL A 117 -5.70 11.85 12.52
CA VAL A 117 -6.81 12.67 12.04
C VAL A 117 -7.54 13.25 13.23
N LYS A 118 -7.84 14.55 13.24
CA LYS A 118 -8.64 15.15 14.31
C LYS A 118 -9.94 14.38 14.48
N ALA A 119 -10.36 14.15 15.73
CA ALA A 119 -11.54 13.34 16.03
C ALA A 119 -12.80 13.82 15.30
N LEU A 120 -12.95 15.14 15.13
CA LEU A 120 -14.08 15.77 14.44
C LEU A 120 -14.05 15.60 12.90
N ASP A 121 -12.87 15.33 12.33
CA ASP A 121 -12.67 15.17 10.89
C ASP A 121 -12.70 13.70 10.44
N VAL A 122 -12.79 12.73 11.37
CA VAL A 122 -12.78 11.30 11.05
C VAL A 122 -13.91 10.91 10.09
N SER A 123 -15.13 11.39 10.31
CA SER A 123 -16.27 11.11 9.43
C SER A 123 -16.07 11.66 8.03
N LYS A 124 -15.50 12.87 7.92
CA LYS A 124 -15.14 13.51 6.66
C LYS A 124 -14.03 12.76 5.93
N MET A 125 -13.00 12.32 6.65
CA MET A 125 -11.93 11.47 6.11
C MET A 125 -12.52 10.21 5.48
N VAL A 126 -13.40 9.52 6.20
CA VAL A 126 -14.08 8.32 5.69
C VAL A 126 -14.87 8.65 4.42
N GLU A 127 -15.66 9.72 4.42
CA GLU A 127 -16.45 10.12 3.25
C GLU A 127 -15.57 10.41 2.02
N ILE A 128 -14.44 11.09 2.20
CA ILE A 128 -13.51 11.41 1.12
C ILE A 128 -12.84 10.14 0.60
N THR A 129 -12.22 9.37 1.50
CA THR A 129 -11.38 8.20 1.13
C THR A 129 -12.19 7.05 0.53
N SER A 130 -13.46 6.89 0.95
CA SER A 130 -14.35 5.85 0.41
C SER A 130 -14.72 6.05 -1.06
N LYS A 131 -14.46 7.24 -1.64
CA LYS A 131 -14.67 7.52 -3.07
C LYS A 131 -13.54 6.96 -3.96
N PHE A 132 -12.50 6.37 -3.38
CA PHE A 132 -11.34 5.84 -4.09
C PHE A 132 -11.16 4.33 -3.87
N PRO A 133 -12.12 3.48 -4.31
CA PRO A 133 -12.09 2.04 -4.04
C PRO A 133 -10.87 1.35 -4.63
N HIS A 134 -10.45 1.72 -5.85
CA HIS A 134 -9.26 1.11 -6.49
C HIS A 134 -7.90 1.67 -6.00
N ALA A 135 -7.91 2.52 -4.98
CA ALA A 135 -6.71 2.97 -4.29
C ALA A 135 -6.65 2.33 -2.89
N HIS A 136 -6.75 3.13 -1.83
CA HIS A 136 -6.71 2.62 -0.46
C HIS A 136 -8.11 2.41 0.13
N GLY A 137 -9.14 2.94 -0.53
CA GLY A 137 -10.53 2.85 -0.11
C GLY A 137 -10.79 3.46 1.26
N SER A 138 -11.87 3.00 1.90
CA SER A 138 -12.21 3.36 3.27
C SER A 138 -11.16 2.84 4.28
N PRO A 139 -11.04 3.45 5.47
CA PRO A 139 -10.15 2.95 6.52
C PRO A 139 -10.46 1.49 6.91
N ILE A 140 -9.41 0.70 7.13
CA ILE A 140 -9.49 -0.66 7.70
C ILE A 140 -9.73 -0.60 9.20
N CYS A 141 -9.10 0.35 9.90
CA CYS A 141 -9.22 0.52 11.34
C CYS A 141 -9.17 2.00 11.72
N ILE A 142 -9.90 2.37 12.78
CA ILE A 142 -9.94 3.71 13.34
C ILE A 142 -9.72 3.59 14.86
N GLY A 143 -8.66 4.24 15.35
CA GLY A 143 -8.39 4.44 16.78
C GLY A 143 -7.82 3.25 17.56
N CYS A 144 -8.16 2.01 17.19
CA CYS A 144 -7.79 0.80 17.96
C CYS A 144 -6.67 -0.01 17.27
N PRO A 145 -5.38 0.40 17.37
CA PRO A 145 -4.26 -0.29 16.69
C PRO A 145 -4.12 -1.75 17.11
N ASP A 146 -4.37 -2.08 18.39
CA ASP A 146 -4.29 -3.45 18.90
C ASP A 146 -5.26 -4.41 18.20
N ALA A 147 -6.41 -3.91 17.74
CA ALA A 147 -7.41 -4.72 17.03
C ALA A 147 -6.87 -5.28 15.69
N ILE A 148 -5.85 -4.63 15.14
CA ILE A 148 -5.14 -5.05 13.92
C ILE A 148 -3.69 -5.49 14.21
N GLY A 149 -3.37 -5.77 15.47
CA GLY A 149 -2.09 -6.34 15.89
C GLY A 149 -0.95 -5.34 16.08
N ILE A 150 -1.21 -4.03 16.01
CA ILE A 150 -0.18 -2.99 16.16
C ILE A 150 -0.04 -2.65 17.65
N GLN A 151 1.04 -3.09 18.27
CA GLN A 151 1.30 -2.90 19.72
C GLN A 151 1.81 -1.49 20.08
N ASP A 152 2.54 -0.84 19.16
CA ASP A 152 3.14 0.47 19.39
C ASP A 152 3.11 1.29 18.10
N VAL A 153 2.21 2.27 18.06
CA VAL A 153 2.04 3.19 16.91
C VAL A 153 3.21 4.16 16.71
N ASN A 154 4.23 4.14 17.58
CA ASN A 154 5.44 4.93 17.39
C ASN A 154 6.59 4.11 16.81
N LYS A 155 6.37 2.83 16.50
CA LYS A 155 7.36 1.91 15.92
C LYS A 155 6.82 1.31 14.62
N PRO A 156 6.78 2.09 13.53
CA PRO A 156 6.34 1.56 12.25
C PRO A 156 7.31 0.49 11.72
N ASP A 157 6.77 -0.49 11.01
CA ASP A 157 7.57 -1.49 10.30
C ASP A 157 8.24 -0.89 9.05
N TYR A 158 7.62 0.15 8.47
CA TYR A 158 8.15 0.91 7.34
C TYR A 158 7.83 2.41 7.47
N GLY A 159 8.70 3.25 6.92
CA GLY A 159 8.56 4.70 6.99
C GLY A 159 8.93 5.26 8.36
N ASP A 160 8.44 6.45 8.67
CA ASP A 160 8.86 7.19 9.87
C ASP A 160 7.68 7.40 10.83
N ALA A 161 7.96 7.28 12.14
CA ALA A 161 6.97 7.60 13.16
C ALA A 161 6.59 9.10 13.11
N VAL A 162 5.31 9.39 13.24
CA VAL A 162 4.77 10.76 13.24
C VAL A 162 4.13 11.11 14.57
N GLU A 163 4.06 12.39 14.90
CA GLU A 163 3.35 12.85 16.09
C GLU A 163 1.84 12.63 15.96
N ILE A 164 1.21 12.09 17.00
CA ILE A 164 -0.24 12.01 17.16
C ILE A 164 -0.62 12.95 18.31
N LYS A 165 -1.35 14.03 18.03
CA LYS A 165 -1.81 14.99 19.04
C LYS A 165 -2.97 14.43 19.87
N SER A 166 -3.24 15.05 21.00
CA SER A 166 -4.29 14.63 21.94
C SER A 166 -5.72 14.69 21.38
N ASP A 167 -5.95 15.52 20.36
CA ASP A 167 -7.23 15.64 19.65
C ASP A 167 -7.30 14.79 18.37
N GLU A 168 -6.26 14.00 18.10
CA GLU A 168 -6.13 13.16 16.90
C GLU A 168 -6.35 11.67 17.21
N VAL A 169 -6.92 10.98 16.23
CA VAL A 169 -7.18 9.55 16.23
C VAL A 169 -6.34 8.91 15.12
N PRO A 170 -5.58 7.84 15.39
CA PRO A 170 -4.87 7.13 14.32
C PRO A 170 -5.87 6.40 13.42
N VAL A 171 -5.80 6.70 12.12
CA VAL A 171 -6.66 6.10 11.09
C VAL A 171 -5.81 5.27 10.14
N PHE A 172 -6.15 4.01 9.97
CA PHE A 172 -5.38 3.02 9.23
C PHE A 172 -6.08 2.64 7.93
N HIS A 173 -5.39 2.80 6.80
CA HIS A 173 -5.85 2.38 5.49
C HIS A 173 -5.01 1.20 5.01
N ALA A 174 -5.48 0.44 4.01
CA ALA A 174 -4.63 -0.51 3.29
C ALA A 174 -3.33 0.17 2.80
N CYS A 175 -2.34 -0.58 2.35
CA CYS A 175 -1.13 0.01 1.80
C CYS A 175 -0.59 -0.80 0.62
N GLY A 176 -0.12 -0.10 -0.41
CA GLY A 176 0.55 -0.67 -1.58
C GLY A 176 1.89 -1.35 -1.27
N VAL A 177 2.35 -1.34 -0.02
CA VAL A 177 3.49 -2.15 0.48
C VAL A 177 3.06 -3.57 0.84
N THR A 178 1.75 -3.87 0.92
CA THR A 178 1.24 -5.22 1.18
C THR A 178 1.85 -6.28 0.24
N PRO A 179 1.98 -6.05 -1.07
CA PRO A 179 2.62 -7.03 -1.93
C PRO A 179 4.11 -7.25 -1.64
N GLN A 180 4.85 -6.21 -1.23
CA GLN A 180 6.25 -6.36 -0.80
C GLN A 180 6.34 -7.24 0.44
N ASN A 181 5.39 -7.10 1.38
CA ASN A 181 5.30 -7.99 2.54
C ASN A 181 5.01 -9.44 2.11
N ILE A 182 4.08 -9.64 1.16
CA ILE A 182 3.74 -10.96 0.63
C ILE A 182 4.94 -11.61 -0.09
N ILE A 183 5.72 -10.86 -0.86
CA ILE A 183 6.95 -11.36 -1.52
C ILE A 183 7.87 -12.00 -0.49
N THR A 184 8.10 -11.32 0.64
CA THR A 184 8.95 -11.81 1.72
C THR A 184 8.32 -12.97 2.48
N GLU A 185 7.04 -12.88 2.88
CA GLU A 185 6.38 -13.92 3.68
C GLU A 185 6.16 -15.22 2.88
N SER A 186 5.85 -15.11 1.59
CA SER A 186 5.63 -16.25 0.70
C SER A 186 6.92 -16.80 0.09
N LYS A 187 8.08 -16.17 0.34
CA LYS A 187 9.37 -16.53 -0.26
C LYS A 187 9.28 -16.66 -1.78
N VAL A 188 8.72 -15.63 -2.42
CA VAL A 188 8.61 -15.60 -3.89
C VAL A 188 10.01 -15.73 -4.48
N SER A 189 10.20 -16.69 -5.39
CA SER A 189 11.52 -17.08 -5.90
C SER A 189 12.27 -15.92 -6.54
N PHE A 190 11.56 -15.04 -7.25
CA PHE A 190 12.11 -13.80 -7.75
C PHE A 190 11.00 -12.77 -7.99
N ALA A 191 11.28 -11.52 -7.66
CA ALA A 191 10.38 -10.39 -7.87
C ALA A 191 11.19 -9.10 -8.02
N ILE A 192 10.64 -8.16 -8.79
CA ILE A 192 11.19 -6.80 -8.93
C ILE A 192 10.11 -5.83 -8.45
N THR A 193 10.44 -4.86 -7.62
CA THR A 193 9.50 -3.79 -7.25
C THR A 193 10.15 -2.44 -7.41
N HIS A 194 9.37 -1.36 -7.50
CA HIS A 194 9.92 -0.04 -7.24
C HIS A 194 10.47 0.06 -5.79
N SER A 195 11.46 0.92 -5.57
CA SER A 195 11.85 1.36 -4.25
C SER A 195 10.81 2.33 -3.68
N PRO A 196 10.51 2.28 -2.38
CA PRO A 196 9.60 3.24 -1.75
C PRO A 196 9.99 4.69 -2.08
N GLY A 197 9.04 5.48 -2.58
CA GLY A 197 9.27 6.87 -3.01
C GLY A 197 9.61 7.04 -4.50
N HIS A 198 9.93 5.95 -5.21
CA HIS A 198 10.32 5.95 -6.62
C HIS A 198 9.25 5.29 -7.49
N MET A 199 8.01 5.78 -7.40
CA MET A 199 6.86 5.18 -8.10
C MET A 199 6.82 5.51 -9.59
N PHE A 200 6.14 4.66 -10.37
CA PHE A 200 5.78 4.96 -11.75
C PHE A 200 4.76 6.11 -11.84
N ILE A 201 5.08 7.09 -12.68
CA ILE A 201 4.18 8.20 -13.02
C ILE A 201 3.53 7.86 -14.37
N ALA A 202 2.21 7.69 -14.37
CA ALA A 202 1.43 7.44 -15.57
C ALA A 202 0.82 8.74 -16.12
N ASP A 203 0.48 8.75 -17.41
CA ASP A 203 -0.24 9.86 -18.07
C ASP A 203 -1.75 9.87 -17.77
N LEU A 204 -2.19 9.15 -16.74
CA LEU A 204 -3.59 9.07 -16.33
C LEU A 204 -3.86 10.05 -15.18
N PRO A 205 -4.82 10.98 -15.35
CA PRO A 205 -5.26 11.83 -14.26
C PRO A 205 -5.80 11.01 -13.08
N SER A 206 -5.49 11.44 -11.86
CA SER A 206 -5.87 10.74 -10.63
C SER A 206 -7.38 10.59 -10.45
N ASP A 207 -8.17 11.49 -11.04
CA ASP A 207 -9.65 11.50 -11.02
C ASP A 207 -10.29 10.68 -12.14
N THR A 208 -9.51 10.13 -13.07
CA THR A 208 -10.03 9.29 -14.18
C THR A 208 -9.90 7.80 -13.96
N VAL A 209 -9.13 7.39 -12.94
CA VAL A 209 -8.86 5.98 -12.61
C VAL A 209 -9.82 5.46 -11.51
N PHE A 210 -10.62 6.34 -10.88
CA PHE A 210 -11.48 6.04 -9.74
C PHE A 210 -12.87 6.67 -9.86
#